data_AF-A0A8D8T4K7-F1
#
_entry.id   AF-A0A8D8T4K7-F1
#
_cell.length_a   1.000
_cell.length_b   1.000
_cell.length_c   1.000
_cell.angle_alpha   90.00
_cell.angle_beta   90.00
_cell.angle_gamma   90.00
#
_symmetry.space_group_name_H-M   'P 1'
#
loop_
_entity.id
_entity.type
_entity.pdbx_description
1 polymer ?
#
loop_
_entity_poly.entity_id
_entity_poly.type
_entity_poly.pdbx_seq_one_letter_code
_entity_poly.pdbx_strand_id
1 'polypeptide(L)'
;MATNRLRKIVIGGTAFGVGAFATKWLMSEDGPLGVKPVFAAEASPLRAKRPLPPREEQIKALTAGEEFDVLIIGGGATGSGCALDAVTRGLKTALVEFDDFASGTSSRSTKLIHGGVRYLQKAIMNLDIEQYRMVKEALHERSSMLFSAPHLTHPLPIMLPVYTWWQIPYYWLETYL
;
A
#
# COMPACT_ATOMS: atom_id res chain seq x y z
N MET A 1 39.76 -9.07 -42.34
CA MET A 1 39.39 -8.95 -40.91
C MET A 1 38.20 -8.03 -40.62
N ALA A 2 37.90 -7.02 -41.45
CA ALA A 2 36.81 -6.04 -41.19
C ALA A 2 35.37 -6.59 -41.32
N THR A 3 35.13 -7.54 -42.22
CA THR A 3 33.78 -8.08 -42.53
C THR A 3 33.15 -8.89 -41.38
N ASN A 4 33.97 -9.53 -40.54
CA ASN A 4 33.49 -10.35 -39.44
C ASN A 4 33.08 -9.52 -38.21
N ARG A 5 33.63 -8.31 -38.05
CA ARG A 5 33.21 -7.35 -37.01
C ARG A 5 31.88 -6.69 -37.37
N LEU A 6 31.68 -6.34 -38.65
CA LEU A 6 30.43 -5.72 -39.11
C LEU A 6 29.24 -6.67 -38.95
N ARG A 7 29.40 -7.95 -39.30
CA ARG A 7 28.36 -8.98 -39.06
C ARG A 7 28.02 -9.14 -37.57
N LYS A 8 29.01 -9.14 -36.67
CA LYS A 8 28.78 -9.24 -35.23
C LYS A 8 28.04 -8.03 -34.67
N ILE A 9 28.34 -6.82 -35.16
CA ILE A 9 27.66 -5.58 -34.76
C ILE A 9 26.21 -5.56 -35.26
N VAL A 10 25.97 -5.96 -36.51
CA VAL A 10 24.62 -6.03 -37.08
C VAL A 10 23.78 -7.06 -36.33
N ILE A 11 24.31 -8.28 -36.14
CA ILE A 11 23.62 -9.36 -35.41
C ILE A 11 23.32 -8.95 -33.96
N GLY A 12 24.31 -8.36 -33.27
CA GLY A 12 24.15 -7.86 -31.90
C GLY A 12 23.11 -6.72 -31.81
N GLY A 13 23.12 -5.78 -32.76
CA GLY A 13 22.15 -4.69 -32.85
C GLY A 13 20.73 -5.19 -33.10
N THR A 14 20.54 -6.16 -33.99
CA THR A 14 19.22 -6.78 -34.23
C THR A 14 18.73 -7.58 -33.02
N ALA A 15 19.59 -8.34 -32.35
CA ALA A 15 19.19 -9.10 -31.16
C ALA A 15 18.75 -8.17 -30.01
N PHE A 16 19.46 -7.06 -29.83
CA PHE A 16 19.10 -6.06 -28.82
C PHE A 16 17.81 -5.33 -29.17
N GLY A 17 17.61 -4.96 -30.44
CA GLY A 17 16.39 -4.31 -30.91
C GLY A 17 15.15 -5.19 -30.77
N VAL A 18 15.26 -6.47 -31.14
CA VAL A 18 14.16 -7.45 -30.99
C VAL A 18 13.86 -7.71 -29.51
N GLY A 19 14.88 -7.87 -28.66
CA GLY A 19 14.70 -8.03 -27.22
C GLY A 19 14.02 -6.82 -26.57
N ALA A 20 14.47 -5.60 -26.89
CA ALA A 20 13.87 -4.37 -26.38
C ALA A 20 12.41 -4.19 -26.84
N PHE A 21 12.11 -4.52 -28.11
CA PHE A 21 10.75 -4.48 -28.64
C PHE A 21 9.85 -5.53 -27.98
N ALA A 22 10.33 -6.77 -27.84
CA ALA A 22 9.59 -7.84 -27.18
C ALA A 22 9.26 -7.49 -25.74
N THR A 23 10.23 -6.96 -24.97
CA THR A 23 10.01 -6.48 -23.60
C THR A 23 9.00 -5.34 -23.57
N LYS A 24 9.10 -4.36 -24.48
CA LYS A 24 8.14 -3.25 -24.58
C LYS A 24 6.72 -3.74 -24.89
N TRP A 25 6.58 -4.72 -25.79
CA TRP A 25 5.28 -5.31 -26.12
C TRP A 25 4.73 -6.13 -24.96
N LEU A 26 5.56 -6.94 -24.31
CA LEU A 26 5.19 -7.74 -23.14
C LEU A 26 4.61 -6.88 -22.01
N MET A 27 5.20 -5.69 -21.83
CA MET A 27 4.87 -4.72 -20.78
C MET A 27 3.91 -3.61 -21.23
N SER A 28 3.43 -3.65 -22.47
CA SER A 28 2.42 -2.69 -22.94
C SER A 28 1.07 -2.96 -22.29
N GLU A 29 0.16 -1.98 -22.29
CA GLU A 29 -1.18 -2.12 -21.71
C GLU A 29 -1.97 -3.29 -22.34
N ASP A 30 -1.77 -3.53 -23.63
CA ASP A 30 -2.33 -4.63 -24.42
C ASP A 30 -1.47 -5.91 -24.37
N GLY A 31 -0.33 -5.86 -23.69
CA GLY A 31 0.62 -6.96 -23.56
C GLY A 31 0.14 -8.03 -22.58
N PRO A 32 0.65 -9.26 -22.67
CA PRO A 32 0.24 -10.37 -21.82
C PRO A 32 0.50 -10.15 -20.32
N LEU A 33 1.38 -9.21 -19.93
CA LEU A 33 1.59 -8.83 -18.53
C LEU A 33 0.67 -7.70 -18.04
N GLY A 34 -0.08 -7.04 -18.94
CA GLY A 34 -1.16 -6.11 -18.61
C GLY A 34 -0.79 -4.98 -17.64
N VAL A 35 0.36 -4.32 -17.86
CA VAL A 35 0.83 -3.25 -16.98
C VAL A 35 -0.04 -2.00 -17.17
N LYS A 36 -1.02 -1.80 -16.28
CA LYS A 36 -1.84 -0.58 -16.26
C LYS A 36 -1.14 0.49 -15.43
N PRO A 37 -0.80 1.66 -16.00
CA PRO A 37 -0.40 2.80 -15.18
C PRO A 37 -1.55 3.15 -14.24
N VAL A 38 -1.29 3.12 -12.94
CA VAL A 38 -2.27 3.48 -11.92
C VAL A 38 -2.38 5.01 -11.91
N PHE A 39 -3.32 5.54 -12.69
CA PHE A 39 -3.68 6.94 -12.61
C PHE A 39 -4.36 7.21 -11.26
N ALA A 40 -4.09 8.38 -10.68
CA ALA A 40 -4.77 8.82 -9.47
C ALA A 40 -6.28 8.82 -9.73
N ALA A 41 -7.03 8.02 -8.96
CA ALA A 41 -8.47 8.00 -9.04
C ALA A 41 -9.01 9.41 -8.76
N GLU A 42 -9.94 9.90 -9.58
CA GLU A 42 -10.65 11.14 -9.30
C GLU A 42 -11.26 11.07 -7.90
N ALA A 43 -11.05 12.13 -7.12
CA ALA A 43 -11.54 12.20 -5.76
C ALA A 43 -13.07 12.04 -5.75
N SER A 44 -13.54 10.94 -5.15
CA SER A 44 -14.97 10.70 -4.95
C SER A 44 -15.58 11.88 -4.17
N PRO A 45 -16.80 12.36 -4.54
CA PRO A 45 -17.40 13.50 -3.89
C PRO A 45 -17.53 13.30 -2.38
N LEU A 46 -17.16 14.32 -1.61
CA LEU A 46 -17.20 14.29 -0.16
C LEU A 46 -18.62 13.94 0.32
N ARG A 47 -18.73 12.81 1.02
CA ARG A 47 -20.00 12.38 1.63
C ARG A 47 -20.48 13.46 2.59
N ALA A 48 -21.77 13.81 2.54
CA ALA A 48 -22.36 14.83 3.39
C ALA A 48 -22.03 14.59 4.87
N LYS A 49 -21.56 15.63 5.57
CA LYS A 49 -21.27 15.57 7.00
C LYS A 49 -22.58 15.28 7.74
N ARG A 50 -22.69 14.08 8.31
CA ARG A 50 -23.71 13.82 9.33
C ARG A 50 -23.38 14.67 10.56
N PRO A 51 -24.36 15.31 11.22
CA PRO A 51 -24.12 15.95 12.49
C PRO A 51 -23.60 14.89 13.47
N LEU A 52 -22.43 15.15 14.06
CA LEU A 52 -21.86 14.27 15.07
C LEU A 52 -22.55 14.58 16.41
N PRO A 53 -22.92 13.57 17.21
CA PRO A 53 -23.51 13.81 18.52
C PRO A 53 -22.49 14.55 19.39
N PRO A 54 -22.91 15.57 20.18
CA PRO A 54 -22.03 16.26 21.12
C PRO A 54 -21.46 15.29 22.16
N ARG A 55 -20.29 15.62 22.70
CA ARG A 55 -19.58 14.79 23.69
C ARG A 55 -20.46 14.41 24.89
N GLU A 56 -21.32 15.32 25.35
CA GLU A 56 -22.23 15.08 26.46
C GLU A 56 -23.23 13.96 26.18
N GLU A 57 -23.74 13.88 24.95
CA GLU A 57 -24.68 12.83 24.52
C GLU A 57 -23.97 11.48 24.42
N GLN A 58 -22.73 11.48 23.92
CA GLN A 58 -21.89 10.27 23.86
C GLN A 58 -21.58 9.71 25.26
N ILE A 59 -21.26 10.59 26.22
CA ILE A 59 -21.03 10.18 27.62
C ILE A 59 -22.32 9.62 28.23
N LYS A 60 -23.47 10.27 28.02
CA LYS A 60 -24.77 9.77 28.51
C LYS A 60 -25.07 8.37 27.96
N ALA A 61 -24.83 8.14 26.66
CA ALA A 61 -25.00 6.84 26.04
C ALA A 61 -24.08 5.76 26.64
N LEU A 62 -22.81 6.11 26.92
CA LEU A 62 -21.86 5.20 27.57
C LEU A 62 -22.26 4.87 29.02
N THR A 63 -22.87 5.81 29.75
CA THR A 63 -23.25 5.64 31.16
C THR A 63 -24.71 5.21 31.36
N ALA A 64 -25.46 4.94 30.30
CA ALA A 64 -26.89 4.61 30.36
C ALA A 64 -27.21 3.29 31.09
N GLY A 65 -26.19 2.54 31.52
CA GLY A 65 -26.34 1.28 32.27
C GLY A 65 -26.60 0.07 31.38
N GLU A 66 -26.46 0.22 30.06
CA GLU A 66 -26.58 -0.90 29.14
C GLU A 66 -25.22 -1.61 28.95
N GLU A 67 -25.24 -2.94 28.88
CA GLU A 67 -24.03 -3.72 28.60
C GLU A 67 -23.58 -3.54 27.15
N PHE A 68 -22.25 -3.58 26.94
CA PHE A 68 -21.60 -3.56 25.64
C PHE A 68 -20.95 -4.92 25.39
N ASP A 69 -20.97 -5.38 24.14
CA ASP A 69 -20.31 -6.63 23.75
C ASP A 69 -18.79 -6.48 23.72
N VAL A 70 -18.32 -5.29 23.29
CA VAL A 70 -16.89 -4.98 23.13
C VAL A 70 -16.61 -3.57 23.62
N LEU A 71 -15.62 -3.44 24.50
CA LEU A 71 -15.04 -2.17 24.91
C LEU A 71 -13.62 -2.04 24.33
N ILE A 72 -13.39 -0.98 23.56
CA ILE A 72 -12.11 -0.67 22.93
C ILE A 72 -11.48 0.52 23.67
N ILE A 73 -10.23 0.35 24.09
CA ILE A 73 -9.46 1.37 24.79
C ILE A 73 -8.39 1.90 23.84
N GLY A 74 -8.52 3.16 23.43
CA GLY A 74 -7.64 3.86 22.50
C GLY A 74 -8.27 4.09 21.13
N GLY A 75 -8.43 5.36 20.75
CA GLY A 75 -8.91 5.87 19.48
C GLY A 75 -7.81 6.12 18.44
N GLY A 76 -6.71 5.35 18.49
CA GLY A 76 -5.69 5.33 17.44
C GLY A 76 -6.17 4.61 16.18
N ALA A 77 -5.28 4.46 15.18
CA ALA A 77 -5.59 3.75 13.93
C ALA A 77 -6.07 2.31 14.18
N THR A 78 -5.39 1.57 15.07
CA THR A 78 -5.77 0.20 15.43
C THR A 78 -7.14 0.13 16.10
N GLY A 79 -7.36 0.91 17.16
CA GLY A 79 -8.62 0.87 17.90
C GLY A 79 -9.81 1.35 17.07
N SER A 80 -9.61 2.36 16.22
CA SER A 80 -10.64 2.81 15.26
C SER A 80 -10.98 1.72 14.24
N GLY A 81 -9.97 0.99 13.74
CA GLY A 81 -10.17 -0.16 12.84
C GLY A 81 -10.92 -1.31 13.52
N CYS A 82 -10.55 -1.65 14.75
CA CYS A 82 -11.26 -2.64 15.56
C CYS A 82 -12.71 -2.23 15.84
N ALA A 83 -12.96 -0.95 16.12
CA ALA A 83 -14.30 -0.43 16.35
C ALA A 83 -15.16 -0.52 15.10
N LEU A 84 -14.60 -0.18 13.94
CA LEU A 84 -15.28 -0.33 12.67
C LEU A 84 -15.61 -1.80 12.39
N ASP A 85 -14.65 -2.71 12.55
CA ASP A 85 -14.87 -4.15 12.34
C ASP A 85 -15.97 -4.69 13.28
N ALA A 86 -15.88 -4.39 14.58
CA ALA A 86 -16.87 -4.84 15.56
C ALA A 86 -18.28 -4.32 15.25
N VAL A 87 -18.43 -3.04 14.92
CA VAL A 87 -19.73 -2.44 14.56
C VAL A 87 -20.27 -3.03 13.25
N THR A 88 -19.41 -3.26 12.24
CA THR A 88 -19.85 -3.87 10.97
C THR A 88 -20.33 -5.32 11.13
N ARG A 89 -19.87 -6.01 12.18
CA ARG A 89 -20.35 -7.35 12.58
C ARG A 89 -21.63 -7.31 13.44
N GLY A 90 -22.15 -6.12 13.76
CA GLY A 90 -23.36 -5.93 14.54
C GLY A 90 -23.14 -5.97 16.07
N LEU A 91 -21.88 -5.93 16.53
CA LEU A 91 -21.57 -5.91 17.96
C LEU A 91 -21.81 -4.54 18.56
N LYS A 92 -22.42 -4.50 19.75
CA LYS A 92 -22.61 -3.28 20.50
C LYS A 92 -21.27 -2.83 21.10
N THR A 93 -20.65 -1.86 20.44
CA THR A 93 -19.26 -1.50 20.69
C THR A 93 -19.14 -0.13 21.34
N ALA A 94 -18.35 -0.03 22.40
CA ALA A 94 -17.91 1.22 22.99
C ALA A 94 -16.42 1.45 22.69
N LEU A 95 -16.03 2.68 22.39
CA LEU A 95 -14.62 3.08 22.28
C LEU A 95 -14.38 4.30 23.14
N VAL A 96 -13.32 4.25 23.95
CA VAL A 96 -12.87 5.37 24.77
C VAL A 96 -11.44 5.76 24.40
N GLU A 97 -11.21 7.05 24.22
CA GLU A 97 -9.89 7.66 24.02
C GLU A 97 -9.66 8.67 25.13
N PHE A 98 -8.41 8.75 25.61
CA PHE A 98 -8.03 9.63 26.70
C PHE A 98 -7.92 11.09 26.24
N ASP A 99 -7.36 11.31 25.05
CA ASP A 99 -7.16 12.64 24.46
C ASP A 99 -8.03 12.80 23.20
N ASP A 100 -7.46 13.26 22.07
CA ASP A 100 -8.13 13.31 20.78
C ASP A 100 -7.92 12.02 19.96
N PHE A 101 -8.80 11.75 18.99
CA PHE A 101 -8.65 10.64 18.07
C PHE A 101 -7.34 10.74 17.28
N ALA A 102 -6.65 9.62 17.12
CA ALA A 102 -5.33 9.52 16.48
C ALA A 102 -4.22 10.41 17.08
N SER A 103 -4.44 11.01 18.26
CA SER A 103 -3.48 11.92 18.92
C SER A 103 -2.12 11.30 19.26
N GLY A 104 -2.02 9.97 19.38
CA GLY A 104 -0.78 9.24 19.67
C GLY A 104 0.14 9.02 18.45
N THR A 105 0.68 7.81 18.30
CA THR A 105 1.60 7.44 17.20
C THR A 105 0.93 7.56 15.82
N SER A 106 -0.39 7.36 15.74
CA SER A 106 -1.14 7.38 14.49
C SER A 106 -1.06 8.71 13.73
N SER A 107 -0.89 9.85 14.42
CA SER A 107 -0.68 11.16 13.80
C SER A 107 0.78 11.49 13.47
N ARG A 108 1.74 10.76 14.06
CA ARG A 108 3.19 11.01 13.99
C ARG A 108 3.95 10.09 13.03
N SER A 109 3.25 9.48 12.06
CA SER A 109 3.88 8.70 11.01
C SER A 109 4.47 9.58 9.90
N THR A 110 5.24 8.95 9.00
CA THR A 110 5.67 9.54 7.73
C THR A 110 4.52 9.80 6.76
N LYS A 111 3.29 9.34 7.09
CA LYS A 111 2.09 9.40 6.26
C LYS A 111 2.25 8.67 4.93
N LEU A 112 3.08 7.63 4.92
CA LEU A 112 3.31 6.74 3.79
C LEU A 112 2.92 5.32 4.14
N ILE A 113 2.13 4.69 3.28
CA ILE A 113 1.82 3.27 3.35
C ILE A 113 2.79 2.56 2.39
N HIS A 114 3.76 1.85 2.95
CA HIS A 114 4.78 1.16 2.16
C HIS A 114 4.92 -0.31 2.57
N GLY A 115 5.10 -1.20 1.58
CA GLY A 115 5.37 -2.62 1.82
C GLY A 115 6.73 -2.90 2.48
N GLY A 116 7.60 -1.87 2.51
CA GLY A 116 8.89 -1.93 3.20
C GLY A 116 9.97 -2.62 2.38
N VAL A 117 10.48 -1.88 1.39
CA VAL A 117 11.57 -2.27 0.46
C VAL A 117 12.75 -2.93 1.17
N ARG A 118 13.12 -2.40 2.35
CA ARG A 118 14.21 -2.92 3.16
C ARG A 118 13.95 -4.32 3.72
N TYR A 119 12.70 -4.64 4.03
CA TYR A 119 12.31 -5.96 4.56
C TYR A 119 12.30 -7.01 3.46
N LEU A 120 11.90 -6.65 2.24
CA LEU A 120 12.01 -7.55 1.07
C LEU A 120 13.47 -7.91 0.79
N GLN A 121 14.38 -6.93 0.91
CA GLN A 121 15.82 -7.18 0.78
C GLN A 121 16.29 -8.24 1.78
N LYS A 122 15.92 -8.07 3.06
CA LYS A 122 16.28 -9.00 4.12
C LYS A 122 15.65 -10.38 3.90
N ALA A 123 14.40 -10.43 3.45
CA ALA A 123 13.70 -11.68 3.14
C ALA A 123 14.41 -12.48 2.05
N ILE A 124 14.84 -11.82 0.97
CA ILE A 124 15.53 -12.47 -0.15
C ILE A 124 16.96 -12.88 0.24
N MET A 125 17.71 -11.98 0.89
CA MET A 125 19.11 -12.24 1.25
C MET A 125 19.26 -13.31 2.33
N ASN A 126 18.33 -13.37 3.29
CA ASN A 126 18.39 -14.29 4.42
C ASN A 126 17.39 -15.45 4.32
N LEU A 127 16.66 -15.57 3.20
CA LEU A 127 15.61 -16.57 2.99
C LEU A 127 14.56 -16.59 4.12
N ASP A 128 14.20 -15.40 4.61
CA ASP A 128 13.27 -15.22 5.73
C ASP A 128 11.83 -15.14 5.20
N ILE A 129 11.10 -16.24 5.38
CA ILE A 129 9.72 -16.42 4.90
C ILE A 129 8.74 -15.49 5.65
N GLU A 130 8.98 -15.21 6.93
CA GLU A 130 8.07 -14.35 7.71
C GLU A 130 8.16 -12.90 7.24
N GLN A 131 9.38 -12.43 6.94
CA GLN A 131 9.57 -11.12 6.34
C GLN A 131 8.92 -11.03 4.95
N TYR A 132 9.02 -12.09 4.15
CA TYR A 132 8.35 -12.14 2.85
C TYR A 132 6.82 -12.07 2.98
N ARG A 133 6.23 -12.82 3.92
CA ARG A 133 4.77 -12.78 4.18
C ARG A 133 4.31 -11.40 4.61
N MET A 134 5.03 -10.76 5.52
CA MET A 134 4.73 -9.41 5.99
C MET A 134 4.74 -8.39 4.85
N VAL A 135 5.74 -8.43 3.95
CA VAL A 135 5.79 -7.55 2.78
C VAL A 135 4.58 -7.77 1.87
N LYS A 136 4.24 -9.04 1.61
CA LYS A 136 3.09 -9.40 0.77
C LYS A 136 1.77 -8.90 1.36
N GLU A 137 1.58 -9.06 2.66
CA GLU A 137 0.39 -8.60 3.37
C GLU A 137 0.30 -7.07 3.35
N ALA A 138 1.40 -6.36 3.59
CA ALA A 138 1.44 -4.91 3.51
C ALA A 138 1.13 -4.37 2.10
N LEU A 139 1.59 -5.05 1.04
CA LEU A 139 1.25 -4.71 -0.35
C LEU A 139 -0.23 -4.97 -0.65
N HIS A 140 -0.79 -6.08 -0.14
CA HIS A 140 -2.21 -6.39 -0.26
C HIS A 140 -3.08 -5.34 0.44
N GLU A 141 -2.76 -5.00 1.69
CA GLU A 141 -3.46 -3.96 2.45
C GLU A 141 -3.36 -2.58 1.80
N ARG A 142 -2.21 -2.25 1.20
CA ARG A 142 -2.07 -1.02 0.41
C ARG A 142 -3.07 -0.98 -0.74
N SER A 143 -3.22 -2.09 -1.47
CA SER A 143 -4.21 -2.20 -2.56
C SER A 143 -5.64 -2.06 -2.04
N SER A 144 -5.95 -2.71 -0.91
CA SER A 144 -7.27 -2.60 -0.27
C SER A 144 -7.58 -1.17 0.16
N MET A 145 -6.61 -0.43 0.70
CA MET A 145 -6.82 0.94 1.16
C MET A 145 -7.05 1.94 0.01
N LEU A 146 -6.39 1.75 -1.12
CA LEU A 146 -6.64 2.54 -2.33
C LEU A 146 -8.10 2.42 -2.80
N PHE A 147 -8.74 1.26 -2.58
CA PHE A 147 -10.13 1.03 -2.91
C PHE A 147 -11.09 1.54 -1.83
N SER A 148 -10.79 1.30 -0.54
CA SER A 148 -11.70 1.63 0.56
C SER A 148 -11.68 3.11 0.97
N ALA A 149 -10.52 3.78 0.84
CA ALA A 149 -10.34 5.19 1.19
C ALA A 149 -9.62 5.99 0.08
N PRO A 150 -10.21 6.08 -1.14
CA PRO A 150 -9.58 6.75 -2.28
C PRO A 150 -9.43 8.27 -2.09
N HIS A 151 -10.14 8.85 -1.12
CA HIS A 151 -10.07 10.28 -0.77
C HIS A 151 -8.96 10.59 0.26
N LEU A 152 -8.37 9.57 0.88
CA LEU A 152 -7.24 9.70 1.83
C LEU A 152 -5.94 9.09 1.30
N THR A 153 -6.03 8.21 0.29
CA THR A 153 -4.88 7.46 -0.22
C THR A 153 -4.76 7.58 -1.73
N HIS A 154 -3.53 7.82 -2.20
CA HIS A 154 -3.20 7.97 -3.61
C HIS A 154 -1.82 7.35 -3.88
N PRO A 155 -1.57 6.84 -5.11
CA PRO A 155 -0.24 6.37 -5.49
C PRO A 155 0.79 7.51 -5.42
N LEU A 156 1.90 7.28 -4.72
CA LEU A 156 3.02 8.23 -4.64
C LEU A 156 4.27 7.63 -5.27
N PRO A 157 4.72 8.12 -6.44
CA PRO A 157 5.99 7.70 -7.03
C PRO A 157 7.17 8.16 -6.16
N ILE A 158 8.09 7.25 -5.86
CA ILE A 158 9.31 7.53 -5.08
C ILE A 158 10.53 7.28 -5.95
N MET A 159 11.47 8.22 -5.97
CA MET A 159 12.75 8.07 -6.66
C MET A 159 13.75 7.37 -5.74
N LEU A 160 14.26 6.21 -6.16
CA LEU A 160 15.30 5.46 -5.43
C LEU A 160 16.65 5.61 -6.14
N PRO A 161 17.69 6.13 -5.47
CA PRO A 161 19.03 6.18 -6.04
C PRO A 161 19.64 4.78 -6.10
N VAL A 162 20.15 4.41 -7.28
CA VAL A 162 20.83 3.13 -7.52
C VAL A 162 22.33 3.37 -7.64
N TYR A 163 23.11 2.73 -6.77
CA TYR A 163 24.56 2.94 -6.70
C TYR A 163 25.35 1.79 -7.33
N THR A 164 24.77 0.59 -7.42
CA THR A 164 25.40 -0.58 -8.02
C THR A 164 24.49 -1.26 -9.03
N TRP A 165 25.07 -1.82 -10.09
CA TRP A 165 24.33 -2.41 -11.21
C TRP A 165 23.44 -3.59 -10.80
N TRP A 166 23.83 -4.35 -9.77
CA TRP A 166 23.06 -5.48 -9.24
C TRP A 166 21.78 -5.09 -8.50
N GLN A 167 21.65 -3.83 -8.08
CA GLN A 167 20.43 -3.32 -7.43
C GLN A 167 19.29 -3.08 -8.43
N ILE A 168 19.59 -2.91 -9.73
CA ILE A 168 18.59 -2.70 -10.78
C ILE A 168 17.59 -3.86 -10.87
N PRO A 169 18.02 -5.13 -11.10
CA PRO A 169 17.08 -6.24 -11.15
C PRO A 169 16.33 -6.47 -9.83
N TYR A 170 16.95 -6.12 -8.70
CA TYR A 170 16.34 -6.20 -7.37
C TYR A 170 15.13 -5.25 -7.22
N TYR A 171 15.32 -3.94 -7.47
CA TYR A 171 14.23 -2.97 -7.41
C TYR A 171 13.19 -3.20 -8.51
N TRP A 172 13.62 -3.73 -9.66
CA TRP A 172 12.71 -4.11 -10.73
C TRP A 172 11.73 -5.19 -10.27
N LEU A 173 12.22 -6.29 -9.69
CA LEU A 173 11.39 -7.40 -9.22
C LEU A 173 10.34 -6.95 -8.19
N GLU A 174 10.70 -6.00 -7.35
CA GLU A 174 9.82 -5.39 -6.34
C GLU A 174 8.68 -4.55 -6.95
N THR A 175 8.91 -3.89 -8.08
CA THR A 175 7.88 -3.04 -8.72
C THR A 175 6.73 -3.88 -9.31
N TYR A 176 6.96 -5.18 -9.52
CA TYR A 176 6.01 -6.11 -10.14
C TYR A 176 5.35 -7.11 -9.16
N LEU A 177 5.74 -7.09 -7.87
CA LEU A 177 5.12 -7.88 -6.80
C LEU A 177 3.98 -7.10 -6.13
#